data_AF-A0A7S0Q0Q1-F1
#
_entry.id   AF-A0A7S0Q0Q1-F1
#
_cell.length_a   1.000
_cell.length_b   1.000
_cell.length_c   1.000
_cell.angle_alpha   90.00
_cell.angle_beta   90.00
_cell.angle_gamma   90.00
#
_symmetry.space_group_name_H-M   'P 1'
#
loop_
_entity.id
_entity.type
_entity.pdbx_description
1 polymer ?
#
loop_
_entity_poly.entity_id
_entity_poly.type
_entity_poly.pdbx_seq_one_letter_code
_entity_poly.pdbx_strand_id
1 'polypeptide(L)'
;MSELAIDVEDFWRRLDSLRKAWNDGRGPDGLWKGADALVVDSGGKDDEAVYKRSGSLQLWLLGYEFTDTVLVFCNRSVHALTTNKKIAMLEPLNSAEAASVELVFH
;
A
#
# COMPACT_ATOMS: atom_id res chain seq x y z
N MET A 1 0.77 7.10 -25.93
CA MET A 1 1.23 6.32 -24.77
C MET A 1 0.32 6.72 -23.63
N SER A 2 -0.60 5.86 -23.21
CA SER A 2 -1.45 6.14 -22.05
C SER A 2 -0.54 6.41 -20.85
N GLU A 3 -0.75 7.52 -20.16
CA GLU A 3 -0.09 7.80 -18.90
C GLU A 3 -0.39 6.63 -17.94
N LEU A 4 0.66 5.92 -17.53
CA LEU A 4 0.56 4.83 -16.57
C LEU A 4 0.24 5.45 -15.20
N ALA A 5 -1.06 5.63 -14.94
CA ALA A 5 -1.58 6.20 -13.71
C ALA A 5 -2.14 5.10 -12.79
N ILE A 6 -2.08 5.33 -11.48
CA ILE A 6 -2.75 4.48 -10.49
C ILE A 6 -4.22 4.86 -10.47
N ASP A 7 -5.11 3.87 -10.45
CA ASP A 7 -6.54 4.11 -10.29
C ASP A 7 -6.84 4.55 -8.85
N VAL A 8 -7.24 5.82 -8.71
CA VAL A 8 -7.44 6.48 -7.42
C VAL A 8 -8.61 5.86 -6.64
N GLU A 9 -9.73 5.61 -7.31
CA GLU A 9 -10.93 5.07 -6.65
C GLU A 9 -10.68 3.64 -6.18
N ASP A 10 -10.07 2.82 -7.03
CA ASP A 10 -9.74 1.45 -6.70
C ASP A 10 -8.70 1.37 -5.60
N PHE A 11 -7.67 2.22 -5.59
CA PHE A 11 -6.70 2.26 -4.50
C PHE A 11 -7.37 2.50 -3.14
N TRP A 12 -8.17 3.57 -3.03
CA TRP A 12 -8.79 3.96 -1.76
C TRP A 12 -9.83 2.94 -1.30
N ARG A 13 -10.67 2.45 -2.21
CA ARG A 13 -11.65 1.39 -1.92
C ARG A 13 -10.99 0.11 -1.40
N ARG A 14 -9.87 -0.30 -2.01
CA ARG A 14 -9.13 -1.51 -1.62
C ARG A 14 -8.37 -1.30 -0.31
N LEU A 15 -7.75 -0.14 -0.10
CA LEU A 15 -7.10 0.22 1.15
C LEU A 15 -8.09 0.23 2.33
N ASP A 16 -9.28 0.80 2.15
CA ASP A 16 -10.31 0.81 3.18
C ASP A 16 -10.83 -0.59 3.50
N SER A 17 -10.97 -1.45 2.49
CA SER A 17 -11.31 -2.87 2.70
C SER A 17 -10.25 -3.58 3.55
N LEU A 18 -8.96 -3.38 3.24
CA LEU A 18 -7.85 -3.93 4.02
C LEU A 18 -7.85 -3.41 5.46
N ARG A 19 -7.98 -2.09 5.64
CA ARG A 19 -8.00 -1.45 6.97
C ARG A 19 -9.20 -1.90 7.80
N LYS A 20 -10.37 -2.09 7.18
CA LYS A 20 -11.55 -2.63 7.86
C LYS A 20 -11.29 -4.05 8.35
N ALA A 21 -10.87 -4.95 7.46
CA ALA A 21 -10.58 -6.34 7.82
C ALA A 21 -9.46 -6.46 8.87
N TRP A 22 -8.46 -5.56 8.81
CA TRP A 22 -7.42 -5.46 9.82
C TRP A 22 -7.95 -5.03 11.17
N ASN A 23 -8.68 -3.92 11.25
CA ASN A 23 -9.19 -3.40 12.51
C ASN A 23 -10.24 -4.30 13.14
N ASP A 24 -11.15 -4.88 12.35
CA ASP A 24 -12.16 -5.83 12.83
C ASP A 24 -11.51 -7.10 13.42
N GLY A 25 -10.36 -7.52 12.87
CA GLY A 25 -9.61 -8.69 13.32
C GLY A 25 -8.40 -8.39 14.22
N ARG A 26 -8.26 -7.17 14.76
CA ARG A 26 -7.03 -6.71 15.44
C ARG A 26 -6.80 -7.32 16.82
N GLY A 27 -7.84 -7.76 17.51
CA GLY A 27 -7.70 -8.24 18.90
C GLY A 27 -6.64 -9.34 19.09
N PRO A 28 -6.18 -9.60 20.33
CA PRO A 28 -5.15 -10.61 20.63
C PRO A 28 -5.47 -12.00 20.07
N ASP A 29 -6.74 -12.38 20.09
CA ASP A 29 -7.23 -13.66 19.57
C ASP A 29 -7.57 -13.61 18.07
N GLY A 30 -7.65 -12.42 17.48
CA GLY A 30 -7.96 -12.20 16.07
C GLY A 30 -6.83 -12.60 15.11
N LEU A 31 -7.07 -12.45 13.81
CA LEU A 31 -6.09 -12.79 12.77
C LEU A 31 -4.80 -11.97 12.89
N TRP A 32 -4.92 -10.70 13.29
CA TRP A 32 -3.81 -9.74 13.26
C TRP A 32 -3.10 -9.60 14.61
N LYS A 33 -3.49 -10.38 15.63
CA LYS A 33 -2.73 -10.58 16.88
C LYS A 33 -2.26 -9.30 17.57
N GLY A 34 -3.10 -8.27 17.59
CA GLY A 34 -2.80 -6.99 18.23
C GLY A 34 -1.91 -6.05 17.42
N ALA A 35 -1.59 -6.37 16.16
CA ALA A 35 -0.68 -5.56 15.35
C ALA A 35 -1.18 -4.11 15.20
N ASP A 36 -0.29 -3.15 15.51
CA ASP A 36 -0.56 -1.71 15.42
C ASP A 36 -0.16 -1.10 14.06
N ALA A 37 0.66 -1.82 13.30
CA ALA A 37 1.05 -1.48 11.94
C ALA A 37 1.27 -2.74 11.11
N LEU A 38 1.08 -2.64 9.79
CA LEU A 38 1.44 -3.66 8.82
C LEU A 38 2.58 -3.13 7.95
N VAL A 39 3.68 -3.88 7.83
CA VAL A 39 4.85 -3.48 7.03
C VAL A 39 4.97 -4.42 5.84
N VAL A 40 5.15 -3.84 4.66
CA VAL A 40 5.34 -4.56 3.40
C VAL A 40 6.64 -4.08 2.76
N ASP A 41 7.64 -4.95 2.81
CA ASP A 41 8.91 -4.76 2.11
C ASP A 41 8.89 -5.55 0.80
N SER A 42 9.17 -4.85 -0.30
CA SER A 42 9.27 -5.46 -1.63
C SER A 42 10.70 -5.83 -2.03
N GLY A 43 11.72 -5.33 -1.32
CA GLY A 43 13.13 -5.58 -1.64
C GLY A 43 13.50 -5.25 -3.09
N GLY A 44 14.67 -5.70 -3.54
CA GLY A 44 15.11 -5.51 -4.91
C GLY A 44 14.31 -6.31 -5.93
N LYS A 45 14.49 -5.98 -7.22
CA LYS A 45 13.95 -6.77 -8.33
C LYS A 45 14.45 -8.20 -8.25
N ASP A 46 13.54 -9.15 -8.38
CA ASP A 46 13.81 -10.57 -8.29
C ASP A 46 12.95 -11.30 -9.31
N ASP A 47 13.55 -11.63 -10.44
CA ASP A 47 12.86 -12.23 -11.59
C ASP A 47 12.60 -13.73 -11.40
N GLU A 48 13.13 -14.35 -10.33
CA GLU A 48 12.94 -15.78 -10.03
C GLU A 48 11.74 -16.04 -9.12
N ALA A 49 11.43 -15.09 -8.23
CA ALA A 49 10.31 -15.18 -7.30
C ALA A 49 9.03 -14.56 -7.88
N VAL A 50 8.24 -15.38 -8.56
CA VAL A 50 7.05 -14.96 -9.34
C VAL A 50 5.84 -14.54 -8.49
N TYR A 51 5.68 -15.07 -7.27
CA TYR A 51 4.47 -14.84 -6.44
C TYR A 51 4.79 -14.43 -5.01
N LYS A 52 5.28 -13.20 -4.84
CA LYS A 52 5.48 -12.61 -3.51
C LYS A 52 4.18 -12.04 -2.96
N ARG A 53 3.94 -12.22 -1.65
CA ARG A 53 2.79 -11.61 -0.96
C ARG A 53 2.86 -10.07 -1.03
N SER A 54 4.06 -9.50 -0.95
CA SER A 54 4.31 -8.05 -1.10
C SER A 54 3.92 -7.56 -2.50
N GLY A 55 4.45 -8.19 -3.55
CA GLY A 55 4.10 -7.87 -4.93
C GLY A 55 2.62 -8.03 -5.24
N SER A 56 2.00 -9.12 -4.76
CA SER A 56 0.55 -9.34 -4.94
C SER A 56 -0.30 -8.26 -4.27
N LEU A 57 0.09 -7.81 -3.07
CA LEU A 57 -0.61 -6.75 -2.37
C LEU A 57 -0.43 -5.39 -3.06
N GLN A 58 0.78 -5.10 -3.56
CA GLN A 58 1.02 -3.88 -4.34
C GLN A 58 0.26 -3.88 -5.67
N LEU A 59 0.23 -5.01 -6.39
CA LEU A 59 -0.57 -5.15 -7.60
C LEU A 59 -2.06 -4.97 -7.31
N TRP A 60 -2.54 -5.54 -6.20
CA TRP A 60 -3.92 -5.34 -5.77
C TRP A 60 -4.21 -3.90 -5.35
N LEU A 61 -3.30 -3.16 -4.71
CA LEU A 61 -3.56 -1.78 -4.31
C LEU A 61 -3.32 -0.76 -5.43
N LEU A 62 -2.19 -0.87 -6.12
CA LEU A 62 -1.63 0.15 -7.00
C LEU A 62 -1.77 -0.21 -8.48
N GLY A 63 -1.98 -1.48 -8.82
CA GLY A 63 -1.85 -1.99 -10.18
C GLY A 63 -0.40 -2.12 -10.66
N TYR A 64 0.58 -1.81 -9.80
CA TYR A 64 2.02 -1.89 -10.09
C TYR A 64 2.75 -2.57 -8.94
N GLU A 65 3.86 -3.23 -9.28
CA GLU A 65 4.83 -3.68 -8.31
C GLU A 65 5.98 -2.67 -8.23
N PHE A 66 6.20 -2.13 -7.04
CA PHE A 66 7.30 -1.25 -6.72
C PHE A 66 8.37 -2.03 -5.97
N THR A 67 9.51 -2.28 -6.63
CA THR A 67 10.75 -2.73 -5.96
C THR A 67 11.28 -1.66 -5.02
N ASP A 68 12.27 -1.97 -4.18
CA ASP A 68 13.02 -1.02 -3.35
C ASP A 68 12.08 -0.05 -2.61
N THR A 69 11.00 -0.60 -2.08
CA THR A 69 9.89 0.16 -1.50
C THR A 69 9.41 -0.53 -0.24
N VAL A 70 9.27 0.26 0.82
CA VAL A 70 8.64 -0.17 2.06
C VAL A 70 7.34 0.62 2.23
N LEU A 71 6.23 -0.10 2.38
CA LEU A 71 4.94 0.48 2.74
C LEU A 71 4.62 0.12 4.19
N VAL A 72 4.27 1.10 5.01
CA VAL A 72 3.83 0.92 6.39
C VAL A 72 2.40 1.42 6.53
N PHE A 73 1.48 0.50 6.75
CA PHE A 73 0.07 0.80 6.98
C PHE A 73 -0.19 0.98 8.47
N CYS A 74 -0.62 2.17 8.86
CA CYS A 74 -1.00 2.52 10.22
C CYS A 74 -2.51 2.80 10.28
N ASN A 75 -3.04 3.04 11.48
CA ASN A 75 -4.45 3.37 11.64
C ASN A 75 -4.89 4.65 10.93
N ARG A 76 -4.03 5.66 10.89
CA ARG A 76 -4.37 7.02 10.43
C ARG A 76 -3.55 7.50 9.24
N SER A 77 -2.54 6.72 8.84
CA SER A 77 -1.62 7.07 7.77
C SER A 77 -1.09 5.82 7.08
N VAL A 78 -0.60 5.99 5.87
CA VAL A 78 0.26 5.02 5.20
C VAL A 78 1.57 5.72 4.86
N HIS A 79 2.68 5.13 5.27
CA HIS A 79 4.01 5.66 4.98
C HIS A 79 4.60 4.88 3.80
N ALA A 80 5.16 5.58 2.82
CA ALA A 80 5.89 4.98 1.72
C ALA A 80 7.32 5.51 1.70
N LEU A 81 8.28 4.62 1.94
CA LEU A 81 9.70 4.88 1.74
C LEU A 81 10.10 4.34 0.38
N THR A 82 10.42 5.24 -0.56
CA THR A 82 10.70 4.87 -1.95
C THR A 82 11.43 5.99 -2.71
N THR A 83 11.65 5.79 -4.01
CA THR A 83 12.29 6.80 -4.86
C THR A 83 11.34 7.94 -5.22
N ASN A 84 11.87 9.15 -5.47
CA ASN A 84 11.09 10.31 -5.94
C ASN A 84 10.21 10.01 -7.15
N LYS A 85 10.67 9.15 -8.07
CA LYS A 85 9.89 8.73 -9.24
C LYS A 85 8.60 8.00 -8.85
N LYS A 86 8.68 7.11 -7.84
CA LYS A 86 7.52 6.36 -7.33
C LYS A 86 6.64 7.24 -6.44
N ILE A 87 7.24 8.16 -5.68
CA ILE A 87 6.49 9.19 -4.92
C ILE A 87 5.61 10.01 -5.88
N ALA A 88 6.15 10.49 -7.00
CA ALA A 88 5.37 11.24 -7.99
C ALA A 88 4.17 10.45 -8.56
N MET A 89 4.23 9.11 -8.56
CA MET A 89 3.09 8.27 -8.95
C MET A 89 2.03 8.14 -7.83
N LEU A 90 2.45 8.25 -6.57
CA LEU A 90 1.59 8.14 -5.38
C LEU A 90 0.98 9.48 -4.94
N GLU A 91 1.64 10.60 -5.23
CA GLU A 91 1.18 11.95 -4.87
C GLU A 91 -0.28 12.25 -5.26
N PRO A 92 -0.78 11.88 -6.45
CA PRO A 92 -2.17 12.11 -6.83
C PRO A 92 -3.19 11.41 -5.92
N LEU A 93 -2.79 10.32 -5.24
CA LEU A 93 -3.67 9.61 -4.32
C LEU A 93 -3.92 10.44 -3.06
N ASN A 94 -2.92 11.21 -2.60
CA ASN A 94 -3.00 11.98 -1.35
C ASN A 94 -3.88 13.24 -1.48
N SER A 95 -4.06 13.75 -2.69
CA SER A 95 -4.91 14.93 -2.99
C SER A 95 -6.33 14.56 -3.46
N ALA A 96 -6.64 13.28 -3.55
CA ALA A 96 -7.94 12.80 -4.04
C ALA A 96 -9.07 13.03 -3.03
N GLU A 97 -10.28 13.30 -3.53
CA GLU A 97 -11.49 13.39 -2.69
C GLU A 97 -11.79 12.08 -1.95
N ALA A 98 -11.43 10.94 -2.56
CA ALA A 98 -11.57 9.61 -1.96
C ALA A 98 -10.54 9.32 -0.85
N ALA A 99 -9.60 10.22 -0.56
CA ALA A 99 -8.56 10.00 0.44
C ALA A 99 -9.15 9.78 1.83
N SER A 100 -8.89 8.59 2.39
CA SER A 100 -9.44 8.18 3.70
C SER A 100 -8.42 8.25 4.84
N VAL A 101 -7.12 8.30 4.51
CA VAL A 101 -5.99 8.50 5.43
C VAL A 101 -4.88 9.29 4.75
N GLU A 102 -3.95 9.84 5.52
CA GLU A 102 -2.80 10.56 4.97
C GLU A 102 -1.78 9.58 4.37
N LEU A 103 -1.25 9.90 3.18
CA LEU A 103 -0.06 9.25 2.63
C LEU A 103 1.18 10.09 2.94
N VAL A 104 2.15 9.51 3.64
CA VAL A 104 3.40 10.18 4.04
C VAL A 104 4.57 9.58 3.25
N PHE A 105 5.31 10.41 2.54
CA PHE A 105 6.41 9.99 1.66
C PHE A 105 7.77 10.25 2.31
N HIS A 106 8.70 9.29 2.16
CA HIS A 106 10.08 9.32 2.70
C HIS A 106 11.09 8.98 1.60
#